data_AF-A0A6M0CYQ9-F1
#
_entry.id   AF-A0A6M0CYQ9-F1
#
_cell.length_a   1.000
_cell.length_b   1.000
_cell.length_c   1.000
_cell.angle_alpha   90.00
_cell.angle_beta   90.00
_cell.angle_gamma   90.00
#
_symmetry.space_group_name_H-M   'P 1'
#
loop_
_entity.id
_entity.type
_entity.pdbx_description
1 polymer ?
#
loop_
_entity_poly.entity_id
_entity_poly.type
_entity_poly.pdbx_seq_one_letter_code
_entity_poly.pdbx_strand_id
1 'polypeptide(L)'
;MTLQERFALIRSRQAHFAWGDIYTPSVLAVPREAPKGSRISRMNSRKLGRAIHSLSTPEAVFTQLALFHPQLLDIHEQKMLWPYHAPHPLHGHPLTKGHFPHPVTGTMEIAKQIGFKHHQVVITTKAGNRQRMPFPYQGDLLLYLMGSDGRPYAVNWTVKDRAQAFRERRYSAAKTPNQQKKERDHAELRTALEQLHYASGGIRTVQMSLDRL
;
A
#
# COMPACT_ATOMS: atom_id res chain seq x y z
N MET A 1 15.89 -10.88 7.53
CA MET A 1 15.36 -9.70 8.22
C MET A 1 14.25 -10.15 9.17
N THR A 2 14.36 -9.82 10.45
CA THR A 2 13.33 -10.09 11.46
C THR A 2 12.11 -9.18 11.24
N LEU A 3 10.96 -9.50 11.87
CA LEU A 3 9.78 -8.63 11.79
C LEU A 3 10.02 -7.25 12.42
N GLN A 4 10.82 -7.17 13.49
CA GLN A 4 11.19 -5.91 14.13
C GLN A 4 12.07 -5.06 13.21
N GLU A 5 13.08 -5.66 12.57
CA GLU A 5 13.91 -4.97 11.57
C GLU A 5 13.07 -4.45 10.40
N ARG A 6 12.13 -5.27 9.90
CA ARG A 6 11.22 -4.87 8.83
C ARG A 6 10.33 -3.71 9.24
N PHE A 7 9.76 -3.76 10.44
CA PHE A 7 8.95 -2.68 11.01
C PHE A 7 9.74 -1.38 11.08
N ALA A 8 10.97 -1.43 11.61
CA ALA A 8 11.85 -0.28 11.72
C ALA A 8 12.20 0.32 10.34
N LEU A 9 12.48 -0.54 9.35
CA LEU A 9 12.81 -0.12 7.98
C LEU A 9 11.63 0.57 7.27
N ILE A 10 10.41 0.02 7.41
CA ILE A 10 9.21 0.65 6.85
C ILE A 10 9.00 2.02 7.48
N ARG A 11 9.11 2.10 8.82
CA ARG A 11 8.96 3.34 9.57
C ARG A 11 9.99 4.39 9.16
N SER A 12 11.26 4.02 9.01
CA SER A 12 12.32 4.97 8.63
C SER A 12 12.11 5.55 7.24
N ARG A 13 11.52 4.80 6.31
CA ARG A 13 11.25 5.24 4.93
C ARG A 13 9.96 6.06 4.82
N GLN A 14 8.93 5.71 5.58
CA GLN A 14 7.57 6.18 5.33
C GLN A 14 7.04 7.18 6.35
N ALA A 15 7.62 7.26 7.56
CA ALA A 15 7.12 8.16 8.59
C ALA A 15 7.25 9.64 8.21
N HIS A 16 8.33 9.97 7.49
CA HIS A 16 8.63 11.29 6.95
C HIS A 16 9.05 11.16 5.49
N PHE A 17 8.19 10.51 4.69
CA PHE A 17 8.49 10.30 3.28
C PHE A 17 8.66 11.64 2.55
N ALA A 18 9.48 11.64 1.51
CA ALA A 18 9.62 12.75 0.59
C ALA A 18 8.90 12.47 -0.74
N TRP A 19 8.53 13.53 -1.44
CA TRP A 19 7.83 13.46 -2.73
C TRP A 19 8.81 13.36 -3.90
N GLY A 20 8.32 12.89 -5.06
CA GLY A 20 9.05 12.94 -6.32
C GLY A 20 10.13 11.88 -6.46
N ASP A 21 11.27 12.28 -7.02
CA ASP A 21 12.41 11.41 -7.34
C ASP A 21 13.10 10.81 -6.11
N ILE A 22 12.94 11.44 -4.95
CA ILE A 22 13.48 10.97 -3.66
C ILE A 22 12.50 10.13 -2.84
N TYR A 23 11.29 9.86 -3.35
CA TYR A 23 10.35 8.94 -2.69
C TYR A 23 10.96 7.53 -2.57
N THR A 24 10.84 6.93 -1.38
CA THR A 24 11.30 5.57 -1.11
C THR A 24 10.13 4.70 -0.61
N PRO A 25 9.78 3.60 -1.28
CA PRO A 25 8.64 2.76 -0.90
C PRO A 25 8.91 1.95 0.37
N SER A 26 7.85 1.42 1.01
CA SER A 26 8.00 0.60 2.23
C SER A 26 8.89 -0.63 2.01
N VAL A 27 8.82 -1.21 0.81
CA VAL A 27 9.53 -2.44 0.42
C VAL A 27 10.18 -2.19 -0.94
N LEU A 28 11.48 -2.43 -1.05
CA LEU A 28 12.17 -2.37 -2.32
C LEU A 28 12.05 -3.71 -3.05
N ALA A 29 11.90 -3.63 -4.37
CA ALA A 29 12.03 -4.77 -5.30
C ALA A 29 13.49 -5.27 -5.37
N VAL A 30 13.97 -5.87 -4.28
CA VAL A 30 15.29 -6.49 -4.16
C VAL A 30 15.19 -7.86 -3.45
N PRO A 31 16.06 -8.84 -3.74
CA PRO A 31 15.94 -10.20 -3.22
C PRO A 31 15.84 -10.34 -1.70
N ARG A 32 16.42 -9.41 -0.93
CA ARG A 32 16.41 -9.44 0.55
C ARG A 32 15.14 -8.89 1.20
N GLU A 33 14.32 -8.15 0.45
CA GLU A 33 13.12 -7.49 0.95
C GLU A 33 11.83 -8.06 0.35
N ALA A 34 11.89 -8.48 -0.92
CA ALA A 34 10.74 -8.96 -1.64
C ALA A 34 10.18 -10.28 -1.06
N PRO A 35 8.85 -10.51 -1.16
CA PRO A 35 8.26 -11.77 -0.75
C PRO A 35 8.88 -12.97 -1.48
N LYS A 36 9.10 -14.09 -0.78
CA LYS A 36 9.64 -15.31 -1.42
C LYS A 36 8.72 -15.77 -2.57
N GLY A 37 9.31 -15.98 -3.75
CA GLY A 37 8.59 -16.41 -4.96
C GLY A 37 7.93 -15.28 -5.76
N SER A 38 8.14 -14.02 -5.39
CA SER A 38 7.68 -12.87 -6.19
C SER A 38 8.51 -12.69 -7.47
N ARG A 39 7.85 -12.28 -8.55
CA ARG A 39 8.50 -11.76 -9.76
C ARG A 39 8.68 -10.24 -9.61
N ILE A 40 9.78 -9.85 -8.98
CA ILE A 40 10.08 -8.43 -8.74
C ILE A 40 10.61 -7.73 -9.99
N SER A 41 10.33 -6.43 -10.11
CA SER A 41 10.86 -5.58 -11.17
C SER A 41 11.24 -4.20 -10.62
N ARG A 42 12.28 -3.61 -11.21
CA ARG A 42 12.69 -2.21 -10.99
C ARG A 42 12.65 -1.52 -12.35
N MET A 43 11.75 -0.56 -12.50
CA MET A 43 11.55 0.16 -13.76
C MET A 43 11.98 1.60 -13.61
N ASN A 44 12.94 2.03 -14.43
CA ASN A 44 13.37 3.42 -14.43
C ASN A 44 12.30 4.29 -15.10
N SER A 45 11.75 5.25 -14.37
CA SER A 45 10.79 6.21 -14.90
C SER A 45 11.48 7.54 -15.16
N ARG A 46 11.61 7.92 -16.43
CA ARG A 46 12.08 9.27 -16.80
C ARG A 46 11.09 10.33 -16.34
N LYS A 47 9.79 10.00 -16.32
CA LYS A 47 8.71 10.92 -15.90
C LYS A 47 8.80 11.26 -14.41
N LEU A 48 9.16 10.28 -13.56
CA LEU A 48 9.24 10.48 -12.11
C LEU A 48 10.69 10.69 -11.59
N GLY A 49 11.69 10.60 -12.47
CA GLY A 49 13.10 10.78 -12.10
C GLY A 49 13.69 9.66 -11.23
N ARG A 50 12.98 8.53 -11.05
CA ARG A 50 13.42 7.44 -10.17
C ARG A 50 13.03 6.05 -10.67
N ALA A 51 13.60 5.04 -10.04
CA ALA A 51 13.18 3.66 -10.21
C ALA A 51 11.90 3.39 -9.40
N ILE A 52 10.90 2.79 -10.04
CA ILE A 52 9.68 2.30 -9.38
C ILE A 52 9.85 0.82 -9.08
N HIS A 53 9.46 0.41 -7.89
CA HIS A 53 9.62 -0.96 -7.40
C HIS A 53 8.29 -1.73 -7.48
N SER A 54 8.25 -2.79 -8.28
CA SER A 54 7.08 -3.68 -8.37
C SER A 54 7.41 -5.03 -7.75
N LEU A 55 6.51 -5.55 -6.90
CA LEU A 55 6.67 -6.84 -6.21
C LEU A 55 5.95 -7.99 -6.95
N SER A 56 5.38 -7.72 -8.12
CA SER A 56 4.74 -8.72 -8.96
C SER A 56 4.68 -8.27 -10.43
N THR A 57 4.48 -9.23 -11.34
CA THR A 57 4.25 -8.92 -12.78
C THR A 57 3.01 -8.05 -12.99
N PRO A 58 1.84 -8.32 -12.36
CA PRO A 58 0.70 -7.41 -12.42
C PRO A 58 1.04 -5.97 -12.00
N GLU A 59 1.74 -5.78 -10.88
CA GLU A 59 2.16 -4.43 -10.44
C GLU A 59 3.03 -3.74 -11.49
N ALA A 60 3.94 -4.47 -12.14
CA ALA A 60 4.80 -3.92 -13.18
C ALA A 60 4.00 -3.45 -14.41
N VAL A 61 2.98 -4.21 -14.83
CA VAL A 61 2.11 -3.85 -15.95
C VAL A 61 1.27 -2.63 -15.62
N PHE A 62 0.59 -2.62 -14.47
CA PHE A 62 -0.26 -1.48 -14.09
C PHE A 62 0.54 -0.21 -13.77
N THR A 63 1.77 -0.35 -13.28
CA THR A 63 2.68 0.80 -13.15
C THR A 63 2.97 1.42 -14.51
N GLN A 64 3.29 0.62 -15.53
CA GLN A 64 3.50 1.13 -16.88
C GLN A 64 2.25 1.82 -17.42
N LEU A 65 1.07 1.21 -17.25
CA LEU A 65 -0.20 1.82 -17.64
C LEU A 65 -0.40 3.20 -16.97
N ALA A 66 -0.15 3.30 -15.66
CA ALA A 66 -0.27 4.56 -14.94
C ALA A 66 0.70 5.63 -15.48
N LEU A 67 1.94 5.25 -15.82
CA LEU A 67 2.95 6.17 -16.35
C LEU A 67 2.55 6.80 -17.69
N PHE A 68 1.73 6.13 -18.51
CA PHE A 68 1.19 6.67 -19.75
C PHE A 68 0.11 7.75 -19.53
N HIS A 69 -0.45 7.87 -18.33
CA HIS A 69 -1.50 8.84 -18.07
C HIS A 69 -0.92 10.27 -18.09
N PRO A 70 -1.43 11.19 -18.96
CA PRO A 70 -0.84 12.51 -19.14
C PRO A 70 -0.83 13.33 -17.86
N GLN A 71 -1.93 13.28 -17.08
CA GLN A 71 -2.08 14.03 -15.83
C GLN A 71 -1.41 13.39 -14.61
N LEU A 72 -0.67 12.28 -14.76
CA LEU A 72 0.05 11.68 -13.64
C LEU A 72 1.14 12.62 -13.12
N LEU A 73 1.08 12.90 -11.81
CA LEU A 73 2.06 13.70 -11.07
C LEU A 73 3.12 12.80 -10.42
N ASP A 74 2.70 11.76 -9.69
CA ASP A 74 3.60 10.84 -8.99
C ASP A 74 2.88 9.50 -8.73
N ILE A 75 3.65 8.46 -8.36
CA ILE A 75 3.17 7.13 -7.97
C ILE A 75 3.85 6.73 -6.69
N HIS A 76 3.15 6.64 -5.56
CA HIS A 76 3.74 6.03 -4.37
C HIS A 76 3.44 4.53 -4.34
N GLU A 77 4.38 3.75 -4.84
CA GLU A 77 4.33 2.29 -4.76
C GLU A 77 4.59 1.83 -3.32
N GLN A 78 3.91 0.75 -2.89
CA GLN A 78 4.02 0.13 -1.57
C GLN A 78 4.02 1.15 -0.43
N LYS A 79 3.15 2.16 -0.54
CA LYS A 79 2.91 3.17 0.47
C LYS A 79 2.44 2.49 1.75
N MET A 80 3.01 2.90 2.88
CA MET A 80 2.53 2.49 4.20
C MET A 80 1.10 3.03 4.43
N LEU A 81 0.18 2.13 4.78
CA LEU A 81 -1.08 2.48 5.40
C LEU A 81 -0.83 2.76 6.87
N TRP A 82 -1.26 3.93 7.34
CA TRP A 82 -0.96 4.38 8.68
C TRP A 82 -1.75 3.60 9.73
N PRO A 83 -1.09 2.98 10.73
CA PRO A 83 -1.80 2.28 11.80
C PRO A 83 -2.69 3.16 12.66
N TYR A 84 -2.32 4.44 12.77
CA TYR A 84 -3.02 5.46 13.54
C TYR A 84 -3.48 6.58 12.62
N HIS A 85 -4.35 7.46 13.11
CA HIS A 85 -4.79 8.64 12.38
C HIS A 85 -3.59 9.44 11.85
N ALA A 86 -3.63 9.81 10.57
CA ALA A 86 -2.51 10.44 9.90
C ALA A 86 -2.98 11.48 8.88
N PRO A 87 -2.13 12.46 8.53
CA PRO A 87 -2.41 13.39 7.45
C PRO A 87 -2.77 12.67 6.15
N HIS A 88 -3.59 13.32 5.33
CA HIS A 88 -3.94 12.83 4.00
C HIS A 88 -2.67 12.53 3.18
N PRO A 89 -2.62 11.48 2.33
CA PRO A 89 -1.44 11.15 1.53
C PRO A 89 -0.89 12.27 0.63
N LEU A 90 -1.73 13.22 0.19
CA LEU A 90 -1.33 14.45 -0.53
C LEU A 90 -0.68 15.52 0.35
N HIS A 91 -0.59 15.31 1.67
CA HIS A 91 0.03 16.26 2.57
C HIS A 91 1.50 16.51 2.18
N GLY A 92 1.90 17.78 2.17
CA GLY A 92 3.25 18.20 1.79
C GLY A 92 3.52 18.24 0.28
N HIS A 93 2.56 17.87 -0.57
CA HIS A 93 2.74 18.01 -2.02
C HIS A 93 2.83 19.51 -2.41
N PRO A 94 3.76 19.94 -3.27
CA PRO A 94 3.93 21.36 -3.59
C PRO A 94 2.68 22.05 -4.14
N LEU A 95 1.86 21.30 -4.89
CA LEU A 95 0.62 21.79 -5.50
C LEU A 95 -0.63 21.70 -4.59
N THR A 96 -0.48 21.25 -3.35
CA THR A 96 -1.59 21.24 -2.36
C THR A 96 -1.42 22.29 -1.27
N LYS A 97 -0.47 23.23 -1.42
CA LYS A 97 -0.33 24.38 -0.51
C LYS A 97 -1.64 25.16 -0.42
N GLY A 98 -2.13 25.38 0.79
CA GLY A 98 -3.40 26.07 1.05
C GLY A 98 -4.64 25.19 0.89
N HIS A 99 -4.50 23.92 0.51
CA HIS A 99 -5.59 22.94 0.50
C HIS A 99 -5.31 21.83 1.51
N PHE A 100 -6.26 21.58 2.39
CA PHE A 100 -6.12 20.63 3.50
C PHE A 100 -7.13 19.50 3.36
N PRO A 101 -6.84 18.49 2.52
CA PRO A 101 -7.73 17.34 2.38
C PRO A 101 -7.86 16.59 3.71
N HIS A 102 -9.02 15.93 3.90
CA HIS A 102 -9.35 15.26 5.15
C HIS A 102 -8.29 14.20 5.49
N PRO A 103 -7.83 14.12 6.74
CA PRO A 103 -6.89 13.09 7.15
C PRO A 103 -7.45 11.68 6.96
N VAL A 104 -6.58 10.68 7.00
CA VAL A 104 -6.99 9.27 6.93
C VAL A 104 -7.10 8.66 8.32
N THR A 105 -8.18 7.90 8.55
CA THR A 105 -8.39 7.10 9.75
C THR A 105 -7.37 5.96 9.80
N GLY A 106 -6.77 5.73 10.97
CA GLY A 106 -5.76 4.68 11.13
C GLY A 106 -6.31 3.26 10.93
N THR A 107 -5.48 2.35 10.40
CA THR A 107 -5.90 0.97 10.15
C THR A 107 -6.28 0.20 11.41
N MET A 108 -5.76 0.56 12.59
CA MET A 108 -6.16 -0.03 13.86
C MET A 108 -7.61 0.27 14.23
N GLU A 109 -8.04 1.51 14.00
CA GLU A 109 -9.39 1.95 14.29
C GLU A 109 -10.39 1.28 13.34
N ILE A 110 -10.08 1.28 12.04
CA ILE A 110 -10.89 0.58 11.03
C ILE A 110 -10.95 -0.92 11.33
N ALA A 111 -9.82 -1.54 11.67
CA ALA A 111 -9.79 -2.96 12.02
C ALA A 111 -10.73 -3.28 13.19
N LYS A 112 -10.79 -2.42 14.21
CA LYS A 112 -11.75 -2.55 15.32
C LYS A 112 -13.19 -2.43 14.84
N GLN A 113 -13.49 -1.48 13.95
CA GLN A 113 -14.84 -1.25 13.43
C GLN A 113 -15.37 -2.45 12.63
N ILE A 114 -14.53 -3.06 11.79
CA ILE A 114 -14.94 -4.17 10.92
C ILE A 114 -14.70 -5.56 11.54
N GLY A 115 -14.28 -5.64 12.80
CA GLY A 115 -13.97 -6.91 13.47
C GLY A 115 -12.73 -7.64 12.94
N PHE A 116 -11.81 -6.93 12.30
CA PHE A 116 -10.57 -7.50 11.75
C PHE A 116 -9.46 -7.54 12.81
N LYS A 117 -8.80 -8.69 12.95
CA LYS A 117 -7.65 -8.83 13.85
C LYS A 117 -6.39 -8.23 13.24
N HIS A 118 -6.09 -6.98 13.60
CA HIS A 118 -4.91 -6.29 13.10
C HIS A 118 -3.61 -7.00 13.49
N HIS A 119 -2.69 -7.13 12.53
CA HIS A 119 -1.38 -7.75 12.79
C HIS A 119 -0.52 -6.84 13.68
N GLN A 120 0.16 -7.43 14.65
CA GLN A 120 1.04 -6.73 15.58
C GLN A 120 2.43 -7.39 15.59
N VAL A 121 3.45 -6.56 15.83
CA VAL A 121 4.85 -6.98 16.00
C VAL A 121 5.29 -6.64 17.42
N VAL A 122 6.11 -7.51 18.02
CA VAL A 122 6.76 -7.21 19.29
C VAL A 122 8.07 -6.50 19.00
N ILE A 123 8.24 -5.30 19.56
CA ILE A 123 9.44 -4.50 19.46
C ILE A 123 10.14 -4.50 20.82
N THR A 124 11.40 -4.90 20.83
CA THR A 124 12.29 -4.73 21.99
C THR A 124 12.97 -3.37 21.87
N THR A 125 12.69 -2.49 22.84
CA THR A 125 13.28 -1.15 22.94
C THR A 125 14.76 -1.21 23.35
N LYS A 126 15.49 -0.11 23.22
CA LYS A 126 16.89 -0.01 23.69
C LYS A 126 17.05 -0.30 25.18
N ALA A 127 16.02 -0.01 25.98
CA ALA A 127 15.99 -0.29 27.42
C ALA A 127 15.62 -1.76 27.76
N GLY A 128 15.49 -2.64 26.76
CA GLY A 128 15.11 -4.04 26.94
C GLY A 128 13.60 -4.30 27.08
N ASN A 129 12.78 -3.25 27.23
CA ASN A 129 11.33 -3.40 27.33
C ASN A 129 10.71 -3.91 26.03
N ARG A 130 9.76 -4.85 26.13
CA ARG A 130 9.02 -5.41 24.98
C ARG A 130 7.65 -4.75 24.87
N GLN A 131 7.34 -4.23 23.69
CA GLN A 131 6.07 -3.56 23.40
C GLN A 131 5.42 -4.15 22.15
N ARG A 132 4.08 -4.28 22.15
CA ARG A 132 3.33 -4.69 20.96
C ARG A 132 2.94 -3.45 20.16
N MET A 133 3.41 -3.38 18.92
CA MET A 133 3.12 -2.30 17.99
C MET A 133 2.29 -2.83 16.82
N PRO A 134 1.33 -2.07 16.28
CA PRO A 134 0.61 -2.46 15.08
C PRO A 134 1.55 -2.46 13.87
N PHE A 135 1.56 -3.55 13.12
CA PHE A 135 2.43 -3.67 11.95
C PHE A 135 1.82 -2.89 10.77
N PRO A 136 2.55 -1.95 10.15
CA PRO A 136 2.02 -1.18 9.04
C PRO A 136 1.73 -2.08 7.84
N TYR A 137 0.53 -2.00 7.32
CA TYR A 137 0.19 -2.60 6.03
C TYR A 137 0.73 -1.74 4.89
N GLN A 138 0.90 -2.34 3.71
CA GLN A 138 1.30 -1.65 2.48
C GLN A 138 0.19 -1.77 1.44
N GLY A 139 -0.02 -0.70 0.66
CA GLY A 139 -0.81 -0.74 -0.56
C GLY A 139 0.02 -1.23 -1.74
N ASP A 140 -0.57 -1.29 -2.93
CA ASP A 140 0.16 -1.67 -4.15
C ASP A 140 0.65 -0.41 -4.89
N LEU A 141 -0.27 0.40 -5.44
CA LEU A 141 0.05 1.63 -6.15
C LEU A 141 -0.89 2.77 -5.72
N LEU A 142 -0.36 3.84 -5.14
CA LEU A 142 -1.11 5.07 -4.88
C LEU A 142 -0.75 6.13 -5.91
N LEU A 143 -1.66 6.41 -6.83
CA LEU A 143 -1.45 7.36 -7.92
C LEU A 143 -1.85 8.76 -7.48
N TYR A 144 -1.06 9.76 -7.88
CA TYR A 144 -1.38 11.17 -7.74
C TYR A 144 -1.55 11.79 -9.13
N LEU A 145 -2.69 12.43 -9.34
CA LEU A 145 -3.14 12.91 -10.64
C LEU A 145 -3.54 14.37 -10.51
N MET A 146 -3.35 15.13 -11.59
CA MET A 146 -3.90 16.47 -11.71
C MET A 146 -5.38 16.40 -12.12
N GLY A 147 -6.26 17.00 -11.32
CA GLY A 147 -7.68 17.17 -11.64
C GLY A 147 -7.89 18.16 -12.80
N SER A 148 -9.04 18.07 -13.46
CA SER A 148 -9.44 19.03 -14.49
C SER A 148 -9.64 20.45 -13.94
N ASP A 149 -9.90 20.58 -12.64
CA ASP A 149 -9.97 21.83 -11.89
C ASP A 149 -8.60 22.38 -11.46
N GLY A 150 -7.50 21.72 -11.88
CA GLY A 150 -6.14 22.06 -11.50
C GLY A 150 -5.76 21.66 -10.07
N ARG A 151 -6.58 20.86 -9.38
CA ARG A 151 -6.29 20.36 -8.03
C ARG A 151 -5.78 18.92 -8.06
N PRO A 152 -4.65 18.61 -7.39
CA PRO A 152 -4.20 17.24 -7.26
C PRO A 152 -5.18 16.39 -6.47
N TYR A 153 -5.39 15.16 -6.92
CA TYR A 153 -6.13 14.13 -6.19
C TYR A 153 -5.36 12.81 -6.20
N ALA A 154 -5.74 11.89 -5.30
CA ALA A 154 -5.13 10.57 -5.22
C ALA A 154 -6.14 9.47 -5.56
N VAL A 155 -5.66 8.38 -6.17
CA VAL A 155 -6.41 7.17 -6.43
C VAL A 155 -5.57 5.97 -6.01
N ASN A 156 -6.13 5.12 -5.14
CA ASN A 156 -5.46 3.89 -4.74
C ASN A 156 -5.80 2.77 -5.72
N TRP A 157 -4.78 2.10 -6.26
CA TRP A 157 -4.92 0.87 -7.03
C TRP A 157 -4.45 -0.31 -6.19
N THR A 158 -5.34 -1.26 -5.99
CA THR A 158 -5.01 -2.60 -5.47
C THR A 158 -4.90 -3.53 -6.66
N VAL A 159 -3.80 -4.28 -6.74
CA VAL A 159 -3.41 -5.01 -7.94
C VAL A 159 -3.36 -6.51 -7.64
N LYS A 160 -3.96 -7.30 -8.53
CA LYS A 160 -3.90 -8.77 -8.48
C LYS A 160 -3.69 -9.34 -9.89
N ASP A 161 -3.30 -10.60 -9.96
CA ASP A 161 -3.21 -11.31 -11.24
C ASP A 161 -4.60 -11.56 -11.83
N ARG A 162 -5.54 -12.00 -10.98
CA ARG A 162 -6.92 -12.30 -11.37
C ARG A 162 -7.92 -11.54 -10.52
N ALA A 163 -9.06 -11.19 -11.09
CA ALA A 163 -10.14 -10.52 -10.37
C ALA A 163 -10.68 -11.37 -9.20
N GLN A 164 -10.75 -12.68 -9.38
CA GLN A 164 -11.17 -13.60 -8.33
C GLN A 164 -10.23 -13.60 -7.12
N ALA A 165 -8.95 -13.24 -7.31
CA ALA A 165 -7.97 -13.17 -6.23
C ALA A 165 -8.19 -11.98 -5.26
N PHE A 166 -9.11 -11.06 -5.60
CA PHE A 166 -9.62 -10.08 -4.63
C PHE A 166 -10.55 -10.70 -3.58
N ARG A 167 -11.13 -11.87 -3.88
CA ARG A 167 -12.04 -12.61 -2.99
C ARG A 167 -11.36 -13.82 -2.35
N GLU A 168 -10.46 -14.52 -3.05
CA GLU A 168 -9.89 -15.80 -2.55
C GLU A 168 -8.35 -15.88 -2.66
N ARG A 169 -7.71 -16.50 -1.66
CA ARG A 169 -6.24 -16.67 -1.61
C ARG A 169 -5.81 -18.13 -1.88
N ARG A 170 -5.04 -18.34 -2.96
CA ARG A 170 -4.29 -19.57 -3.33
C ARG A 170 -5.13 -20.88 -3.43
N TYR A 171 -5.36 -21.35 -4.66
CA TYR A 171 -5.96 -22.65 -5.00
C TYR A 171 -5.07 -23.89 -4.76
N SER A 172 -3.76 -23.70 -4.53
CA SER A 172 -2.77 -24.76 -4.76
C SER A 172 -2.44 -25.65 -3.54
N ALA A 173 -3.19 -25.59 -2.45
CA ALA A 173 -2.97 -26.47 -1.29
C ALA A 173 -4.28 -27.13 -0.88
N ALA A 174 -4.25 -28.43 -0.59
CA ALA A 174 -5.37 -29.14 0.01
C ALA A 174 -5.71 -28.49 1.36
N LYS A 175 -6.77 -27.68 1.38
CA LYS A 175 -7.25 -26.97 2.58
C LYS A 175 -8.64 -27.48 2.91
N THR A 176 -8.92 -27.63 4.20
CA THR A 176 -10.27 -27.94 4.65
C THR A 176 -11.23 -26.79 4.31
N PRO A 177 -12.53 -27.05 4.07
CA PRO A 177 -13.51 -25.99 3.78
C PRO A 177 -13.51 -24.86 4.84
N ASN A 178 -13.32 -25.20 6.11
CA ASN A 178 -13.25 -24.24 7.21
C ASN A 178 -12.00 -23.34 7.14
N GLN A 179 -10.85 -23.87 6.73
CA GLN A 179 -9.64 -23.06 6.51
C GLN A 179 -9.80 -22.13 5.32
N GLN A 180 -10.39 -22.61 4.23
CA GLN A 180 -10.68 -21.79 3.05
C GLN A 180 -11.61 -20.62 3.40
N LYS A 181 -12.70 -20.89 4.14
CA LYS A 181 -13.62 -19.85 4.63
C LYS A 181 -12.89 -18.79 5.48
N LYS A 182 -12.12 -19.21 6.47
CA LYS A 182 -11.36 -18.26 7.33
C LYS A 182 -10.36 -17.42 6.54
N GLU A 183 -9.66 -18.00 5.57
CA GLU A 183 -8.72 -17.26 4.73
C GLU A 183 -9.42 -16.27 3.81
N ARG A 184 -10.59 -16.65 3.28
CA ARG A 184 -11.46 -15.79 2.48
C ARG A 184 -11.94 -14.61 3.30
N ASP A 185 -12.55 -14.88 4.46
CA ASP A 185 -13.03 -13.84 5.38
C ASP A 185 -11.90 -12.87 5.76
N HIS A 186 -10.70 -13.41 6.05
CA HIS A 186 -9.53 -12.58 6.34
C HIS A 186 -9.09 -11.72 5.14
N ALA A 187 -9.10 -12.27 3.92
CA ALA A 187 -8.72 -11.52 2.71
C ALA A 187 -9.73 -10.42 2.37
N GLU A 188 -11.02 -10.71 2.51
CA GLU A 188 -12.12 -9.75 2.33
C GLU A 188 -12.00 -8.62 3.36
N LEU A 189 -11.81 -8.93 4.64
CA LEU A 189 -11.63 -7.93 5.70
C LEU A 189 -10.34 -7.10 5.52
N ARG A 190 -9.22 -7.71 5.09
CA ARG A 190 -7.98 -6.98 4.79
C ARG A 190 -8.15 -6.02 3.61
N THR A 191 -8.93 -6.42 2.61
CA THR A 191 -9.26 -5.56 1.46
C THR A 191 -10.16 -4.41 1.88
N ALA A 192 -11.21 -4.70 2.66
CA ALA A 192 -12.11 -3.69 3.21
C ALA A 192 -11.37 -2.68 4.09
N LEU A 193 -10.42 -3.14 4.92
CA LEU A 193 -9.59 -2.26 5.76
C LEU A 193 -8.85 -1.19 4.96
N GLU A 194 -8.27 -1.56 3.81
CA GLU A 194 -7.55 -0.62 2.95
C GLU A 194 -8.49 0.32 2.21
N GLN A 195 -9.61 -0.21 1.71
CA GLN A 195 -10.64 0.60 1.07
C GLN A 195 -11.19 1.67 2.02
N LEU A 196 -11.52 1.29 3.25
CA LEU A 196 -12.02 2.21 4.29
C LEU A 196 -10.94 3.20 4.74
N HIS A 197 -9.68 2.78 4.83
CA HIS A 197 -8.56 3.66 5.16
C HIS A 197 -8.46 4.81 4.17
N TYR A 198 -8.44 4.51 2.88
CA TYR A 198 -8.36 5.53 1.85
C TYR A 198 -9.67 6.31 1.70
N ALA A 199 -10.83 5.65 1.79
CA ALA A 199 -12.13 6.30 1.69
C ALA A 199 -12.35 7.35 2.78
N SER A 200 -11.81 7.13 3.99
CA SER A 200 -11.87 8.14 5.07
C SER A 200 -11.22 9.48 4.69
N GLY A 201 -10.17 9.45 3.84
CA GLY A 201 -9.54 10.65 3.28
C GLY A 201 -10.13 11.11 1.95
N GLY A 202 -11.24 10.52 1.48
CA GLY A 202 -11.81 10.81 0.16
C GLY A 202 -11.08 10.18 -1.02
N ILE A 203 -10.19 9.20 -0.77
CA ILE A 203 -9.42 8.51 -1.81
C ILE A 203 -10.18 7.26 -2.27
N ARG A 204 -10.54 7.22 -3.55
CA ARG A 204 -11.15 6.03 -4.16
C ARG A 204 -10.12 4.91 -4.31
N THR A 205 -10.51 3.70 -3.91
CA THR A 205 -9.76 2.48 -4.24
C THR A 205 -10.36 1.79 -5.47
N VAL A 206 -9.50 1.42 -6.42
CA VAL A 206 -9.83 0.67 -7.64
C VAL A 206 -9.08 -0.67 -7.61
N GLN A 207 -9.79 -1.73 -7.96
CA GLN A 207 -9.23 -3.07 -8.08
C GLN A 207 -8.79 -3.31 -9.53
N MET A 208 -7.52 -3.60 -9.73
CA MET A 208 -6.89 -3.83 -11.03
C MET A 208 -6.46 -5.29 -11.17
N SER A 209 -6.79 -5.94 -12.27
CA SER A 209 -6.34 -7.32 -12.53
C SER A 209 -5.96 -7.58 -13.98
N LEU A 210 -4.94 -8.41 -14.19
CA LEU A 210 -4.41 -8.68 -15.54
C LEU A 210 -5.42 -9.39 -16.44
N ASP A 211 -6.27 -10.24 -15.86
CA ASP A 211 -7.38 -10.91 -16.57
C ASP A 211 -8.52 -9.97 -17.01
N ARG A 212 -8.39 -8.66 -16.76
CA ARG A 212 -9.34 -7.61 -17.15
C ARG A 212 -8.73 -6.50 -18.02
N LEU A 213 -7.49 -6.68 -18.45
CA LEU A 213 -6.86 -5.84 -19.49
C LEU A 213 -7.27 -6.34 -20.87
#